data_AF-A0A817WGS9-F1
#
_entry.id   AF-A0A817WGS9-F1
#
_cell.length_a   1.000
_cell.length_b   1.000
_cell.length_c   1.000
_cell.angle_alpha   90.00
_cell.angle_beta   90.00
_cell.angle_gamma   90.00
#
_symmetry.space_group_name_H-M   'P 1'
#
loop_
_entity.id
_entity.type
_entity.pdbx_description
1 polymer ?
#
loop_
_entity_poly.entity_id
_entity_poly.type
_entity_poly.pdbx_seq_one_letter_code
_entity_poly.pdbx_strand_id
1 'polypeptide(L)'
;MIAYGVASRTMNSYATIDPLTFDGRSVFRNIICPTYYLLDGNIDSELQKLDANSGNNTTIATHILLAFHMLFVNILLINLIIVMFRFTFESVQTQTDLVWRYERYSLIQIIGANREVDKDWSAFESYATNHYARSLVTNQSLSTSALESSKLRQEIQSHLETTNQSSISHSDINTITEEMTSVRKAVLDLRNYSEEVKLNSKIVC
;
A
#
# COMPACT_ATOMS: atom_id res chain seq x y z
N MET A 1 5.66 2.21 -37.16
CA MET A 1 4.57 1.34 -36.65
C MET A 1 3.42 1.24 -37.65
N ILE A 2 2.41 2.13 -37.64
CA ILE A 2 1.20 1.96 -38.49
C ILE A 2 1.53 1.94 -39.99
N ALA A 3 2.35 2.89 -40.47
CA ALA A 3 2.72 2.97 -41.88
C ALA A 3 3.47 1.72 -42.37
N TYR A 4 4.43 1.23 -41.59
CA TYR A 4 5.16 -0.01 -41.88
C TYR A 4 4.23 -1.23 -41.87
N GLY A 5 3.38 -1.35 -40.85
CA GLY A 5 2.45 -2.48 -40.71
C GLY A 5 1.45 -2.56 -41.85
N VAL A 6 0.91 -1.41 -42.31
CA VAL A 6 0.02 -1.36 -43.48
C VAL A 6 0.79 -1.71 -44.76
N ALA A 7 1.93 -1.06 -45.01
CA ALA A 7 2.72 -1.27 -46.22
C ALA A 7 3.19 -2.73 -46.37
N SER A 8 3.76 -3.32 -45.32
CA SER A 8 4.23 -4.71 -45.32
C SER A 8 3.10 -5.70 -45.62
N ARG A 9 1.90 -5.49 -45.07
CA ARG A 9 0.73 -6.34 -45.32
C ARG A 9 0.20 -6.20 -46.75
N THR A 10 0.20 -4.98 -47.30
CA THR A 10 -0.23 -4.75 -48.69
C THR A 10 0.74 -5.34 -49.71
N MET A 11 2.05 -5.36 -49.42
CA MET A 11 3.07 -5.82 -50.36
C MET A 11 3.25 -7.34 -50.37
N ASN A 12 2.98 -8.01 -49.24
CA ASN A 12 3.21 -9.44 -49.09
C ASN A 12 1.95 -10.32 -49.25
N SER A 13 0.80 -9.73 -49.60
CA SER A 13 -0.44 -10.45 -49.93
C SER A 13 -0.88 -11.52 -48.90
N TYR A 14 -0.59 -11.32 -47.61
CA TYR A 14 -1.01 -12.23 -46.52
C TYR A 14 -2.41 -11.91 -45.95
N ALA A 15 -3.07 -10.90 -46.51
CA ALA A 15 -4.42 -10.54 -46.10
C ALA A 15 -5.40 -11.04 -47.16
N THR A 16 -5.77 -12.32 -47.09
CA THR A 16 -7.11 -12.73 -47.53
C THR A 16 -8.09 -12.07 -46.57
N ILE A 17 -8.37 -10.78 -46.80
CA ILE A 17 -9.51 -10.11 -46.21
C ILE A 17 -10.68 -10.70 -46.97
N ASP A 18 -11.32 -11.71 -46.41
CA ASP A 18 -12.62 -12.13 -46.90
C ASP A 18 -13.53 -10.90 -46.83
N PRO A 19 -13.99 -10.34 -47.97
CA PRO A 19 -14.71 -9.06 -48.00
C PRO A 19 -16.08 -9.14 -47.30
N LEU A 20 -16.48 -10.34 -46.86
CA LEU A 20 -17.77 -10.65 -46.26
C LEU A 20 -17.79 -10.52 -44.73
N THR A 21 -16.63 -10.45 -44.06
CA THR A 21 -16.55 -10.28 -42.59
C THR A 21 -15.41 -9.34 -42.20
N PHE A 22 -15.56 -8.05 -42.50
CA PHE A 22 -14.60 -7.03 -42.08
C PHE A 22 -14.81 -6.69 -40.60
N ASP A 23 -14.07 -7.36 -39.71
CA ASP A 23 -13.92 -6.93 -38.32
C ASP A 23 -12.69 -6.02 -38.19
N GLY A 24 -12.91 -4.71 -38.01
CA GLY A 24 -11.84 -3.73 -37.86
C GLY A 24 -10.89 -4.05 -36.70
N ARG A 25 -11.39 -4.66 -35.61
CA ARG A 25 -10.56 -5.02 -34.45
C ARG A 25 -9.52 -6.08 -34.80
N SER A 26 -9.89 -7.05 -35.62
CA SER A 26 -8.97 -8.09 -36.12
C SER A 26 -7.88 -7.51 -37.02
N VAL A 27 -8.24 -6.55 -37.89
CA VAL A 27 -7.32 -5.87 -38.81
C VAL A 27 -6.29 -5.04 -38.03
N PHE A 28 -6.73 -4.25 -37.05
CA PHE A 28 -5.82 -3.47 -36.22
C PHE A 28 -4.84 -4.35 -35.43
N ARG A 29 -5.32 -5.45 -34.86
CA ARG A 29 -4.47 -6.42 -34.15
C ARG A 29 -3.41 -7.02 -35.07
N ASN A 30 -3.80 -7.38 -36.29
CA ASN A 30 -2.89 -8.00 -37.26
C ASN A 30 -1.86 -7.05 -37.88
N ILE A 31 -2.12 -5.73 -37.86
CA ILE A 31 -1.20 -4.69 -38.32
C ILE A 31 -0.25 -4.26 -37.20
N ILE A 32 -0.77 -4.00 -36.00
CA ILE A 32 -0.01 -3.32 -34.93
C ILE A 32 0.80 -4.32 -34.10
N CYS A 33 0.22 -5.46 -33.71
CA CYS A 33 0.88 -6.39 -32.79
C CYS A 33 2.21 -6.93 -33.33
N PRO A 34 2.32 -7.39 -34.60
CA PRO A 34 3.59 -7.89 -35.13
C PRO A 34 4.68 -6.81 -35.20
N THR A 35 4.29 -5.57 -35.56
CA THR A 35 5.26 -4.47 -35.63
C THR A 35 5.73 -4.04 -34.24
N TYR A 36 4.90 -4.20 -33.21
CA TYR A 36 5.29 -3.96 -31.82
C TYR A 36 6.33 -4.98 -31.33
N TYR A 37 6.07 -6.29 -31.56
CA TYR A 37 7.03 -7.35 -31.20
C TYR A 37 8.38 -7.22 -31.92
N LEU A 38 8.42 -6.50 -33.05
CA LEU A 38 9.64 -6.18 -33.76
C LEU A 38 10.57 -5.27 -32.93
N LEU A 39 10.04 -4.35 -32.10
CA LEU A 39 10.87 -3.52 -31.21
C LEU A 39 11.51 -4.33 -30.09
N ASP A 40 10.83 -5.36 -29.61
CA ASP A 40 11.33 -6.24 -28.56
C ASP A 40 12.45 -7.17 -29.05
N GLY A 41 12.79 -7.12 -30.34
CA GLY A 41 13.91 -7.88 -30.93
C GLY A 41 13.51 -9.23 -31.55
N ASN A 42 12.22 -9.54 -31.68
CA ASN A 42 11.75 -10.79 -32.28
C ASN A 42 11.61 -10.68 -33.81
N ILE A 43 12.75 -10.63 -34.51
CA ILE A 43 12.83 -10.35 -35.96
C ILE A 43 12.69 -11.64 -36.80
N ASP A 44 13.14 -12.77 -36.25
CA ASP A 44 13.28 -14.05 -36.97
C ASP A 44 11.96 -14.55 -37.55
N SER A 45 10.86 -14.31 -36.83
CA SER A 45 9.51 -14.72 -37.25
C SER A 45 8.99 -13.98 -38.49
N GLU A 46 9.44 -12.76 -38.74
CA GLU A 46 9.06 -11.99 -39.93
C GLU A 46 10.03 -12.25 -41.09
N LEU A 47 11.33 -12.39 -40.82
CA LEU A 47 12.32 -12.79 -41.83
C LEU A 47 12.00 -14.17 -42.43
N GLN A 48 11.59 -15.13 -41.60
CA GLN A 48 11.21 -16.48 -42.06
C GLN A 48 9.99 -16.47 -42.99
N LYS A 49 9.04 -15.54 -42.79
CA LYS A 49 7.86 -15.40 -43.67
C LYS A 49 8.24 -14.79 -45.02
N LEU A 50 9.26 -13.94 -45.04
CA LEU A 50 9.75 -13.30 -46.27
C LEU A 50 10.58 -14.25 -47.13
N ASP A 51 11.40 -15.12 -46.51
CA ASP A 51 12.25 -16.09 -47.21
C ASP A 51 11.43 -17.23 -47.88
N ALA A 52 10.25 -17.54 -47.35
CA ALA A 52 9.32 -18.49 -47.95
C ALA A 52 8.75 -18.04 -49.33
N ASN A 53 8.95 -16.78 -49.72
CA ASN A 53 8.38 -16.18 -50.94
C ASN A 53 9.47 -15.58 -51.87
N SER A 54 10.67 -16.16 -51.84
CA SER A 54 11.95 -15.69 -52.40
C SER A 54 12.04 -15.59 -53.94
N GLY A 55 11.04 -15.01 -54.60
CA GLY A 55 11.00 -14.92 -56.08
C GLY A 55 10.37 -13.66 -56.67
N ASN A 56 9.96 -12.69 -55.86
CA ASN A 56 9.25 -11.49 -56.32
C ASN A 56 9.99 -10.19 -55.98
N ASN A 57 9.86 -9.16 -56.82
CA ASN A 57 10.47 -7.85 -56.56
C ASN A 57 9.89 -7.17 -55.31
N THR A 58 8.71 -7.59 -54.86
CA THR A 58 8.02 -7.07 -53.68
C THR A 58 8.69 -7.49 -52.37
N THR A 59 9.23 -8.71 -52.27
CA THR A 59 9.97 -9.14 -51.06
C THR A 59 11.22 -8.30 -50.83
N ILE A 60 11.99 -7.98 -51.87
CA ILE A 60 13.18 -7.12 -51.75
C ILE A 60 12.81 -5.76 -51.15
N ALA A 61 11.74 -5.15 -51.66
CA ALA A 61 11.25 -3.87 -51.15
C ALA A 61 10.82 -3.96 -49.67
N THR A 62 10.21 -5.07 -49.25
CA THR A 62 9.85 -5.27 -47.83
C THR A 62 11.05 -5.50 -46.92
N HIS A 63 12.13 -6.15 -47.39
CA HIS A 63 13.38 -6.27 -46.63
C HIS A 63 14.04 -4.91 -46.42
N ILE A 64 14.09 -4.08 -47.46
CA ILE A 64 14.62 -2.71 -47.38
C ILE A 64 13.77 -1.88 -46.41
N LEU A 65 12.44 -1.97 -46.52
CA LEU A 65 11.52 -1.28 -45.62
C LEU A 65 11.71 -1.72 -44.15
N LEU A 66 11.92 -3.02 -43.91
CA LEU A 66 12.22 -3.57 -42.58
C LEU A 66 13.53 -3.01 -42.02
N ALA A 67 14.60 -3.00 -42.83
CA ALA A 67 15.90 -2.44 -42.43
C ALA A 67 15.80 -0.95 -42.06
N PHE A 68 15.11 -0.14 -42.88
CA PHE A 68 14.87 1.27 -42.58
C PHE A 68 14.02 1.47 -41.32
N HIS A 69 12.99 0.65 -41.12
CA HIS A 69 12.16 0.70 -39.92
C HIS A 69 12.99 0.41 -38.66
N MET A 70 13.83 -0.61 -38.69
CA MET A 70 14.71 -0.97 -37.58
C MET A 70 15.76 0.11 -37.30
N LEU A 71 16.35 0.69 -38.34
CA LEU A 71 17.31 1.78 -38.18
C LEU A 71 16.65 3.02 -37.55
N PHE A 72 15.46 3.40 -38.01
CA PHE A 72 14.77 4.58 -37.49
C PHE A 72 14.37 4.41 -36.03
N VAL A 73 13.86 3.25 -35.64
CA VAL A 73 13.42 3.01 -34.27
C VAL A 73 14.63 2.82 -33.34
N ASN A 74 15.59 1.98 -33.73
CA ASN A 74 16.66 1.58 -32.83
C ASN A 74 17.78 2.63 -32.72
N ILE A 75 18.10 3.32 -33.82
CA ILE A 75 19.26 4.23 -33.87
C ILE A 75 18.83 5.70 -33.82
N LEU A 76 17.71 6.07 -34.45
CA LEU A 76 17.27 7.48 -34.42
C LEU A 76 16.37 7.76 -33.22
N LEU A 77 15.29 6.98 -33.05
CA LEU A 77 14.26 7.26 -32.06
C LEU A 77 14.75 7.02 -30.64
N ILE A 78 15.34 5.86 -30.34
CA ILE A 78 15.83 5.54 -28.99
C ILE A 78 16.94 6.52 -28.58
N ASN A 79 17.90 6.80 -29.46
CA ASN A 79 18.99 7.73 -29.14
C ASN A 79 18.46 9.16 -28.91
N LEU A 80 17.46 9.60 -29.69
CA LEU A 80 16.85 10.91 -29.50
C LEU A 80 16.02 10.97 -28.21
N ILE A 81 15.27 9.92 -27.88
CA ILE A 81 14.53 9.81 -26.61
C ILE A 81 15.49 9.87 -25.42
N ILE A 82 16.63 9.17 -25.50
CA ILE A 82 17.65 9.23 -24.44
C ILE A 82 18.18 10.67 -24.29
N VAL A 83 18.43 11.39 -25.38
CA VAL A 83 18.88 12.79 -25.33
C VAL A 83 17.83 13.69 -24.69
N MET A 84 16.57 13.56 -25.07
CA MET A 84 15.47 14.33 -24.48
C MET A 84 15.27 14.00 -22.99
N PHE A 85 15.34 12.72 -22.64
CA PHE A 85 15.25 12.29 -21.25
C PHE A 85 16.39 12.86 -20.41
N ARG A 86 17.64 12.80 -20.89
CA ARG A 86 18.80 13.40 -20.21
C ARG A 86 18.62 14.90 -19.99
N PHE A 87 18.17 15.63 -21.00
CA PHE A 87 17.92 17.08 -20.91
C PHE A 87 16.83 17.41 -19.89
N THR A 88 15.69 16.73 -19.96
CA THR A 88 14.59 16.95 -19.02
C THR A 88 14.96 16.52 -17.60
N PHE A 89 15.74 15.45 -17.43
CA PHE A 89 16.19 14.99 -16.12
C PHE A 89 17.05 16.04 -15.43
N GLU A 90 18.01 16.64 -16.13
CA GLU A 90 18.85 17.72 -15.58
C GLU A 90 17.99 18.93 -15.17
N SER A 91 17.04 19.33 -16.01
CA SER A 91 16.15 20.45 -15.73
C SER A 91 15.17 20.17 -14.57
N VAL A 92 14.61 18.97 -14.51
CA VAL A 92 13.58 18.59 -13.53
C VAL A 92 14.19 18.21 -12.19
N GLN A 93 15.41 17.67 -12.15
CA GLN A 93 16.09 17.29 -10.91
C GLN A 93 16.31 18.50 -10.00
N THR A 94 16.74 19.65 -10.54
CA THR A 94 16.96 20.87 -9.74
C THR A 94 15.69 21.39 -9.05
N GLN A 95 14.52 21.26 -9.71
CA GLN A 95 13.24 21.70 -9.17
C GLN A 95 12.60 20.62 -8.28
N THR A 96 12.75 19.35 -8.65
CA THR A 96 12.20 18.21 -7.89
C THR A 96 12.93 18.01 -6.57
N ASP A 97 14.24 18.28 -6.50
CA ASP A 97 15.00 18.20 -5.26
C ASP A 97 14.46 19.18 -4.19
N LEU A 98 13.99 20.35 -4.61
CA LEU A 98 13.36 21.32 -3.71
C LEU A 98 12.02 20.80 -3.18
N VAL A 99 11.14 20.33 -4.07
CA VAL A 99 9.84 19.73 -3.72
C VAL A 99 10.03 18.52 -2.81
N TRP A 100 10.97 17.64 -3.14
CA TRP A 100 11.26 16.44 -2.34
C TRP A 100 11.76 16.80 -0.94
N ARG A 101 12.53 17.87 -0.77
CA ARG A 101 12.96 18.35 0.55
C ARG A 101 11.80 18.88 1.38
N TYR A 102 10.83 19.56 0.76
CA TYR A 102 9.61 20.02 1.45
C TYR A 102 8.73 18.85 1.90
N GLU A 103 8.46 17.91 0.99
CA GLU A 103 7.69 16.69 1.31
C GLU A 103 8.37 15.88 2.42
N ARG A 104 9.69 15.69 2.33
CA ARG A 104 10.45 14.96 3.33
C ARG A 104 10.43 15.66 4.69
N TYR A 105 10.49 16.98 4.74
CA TYR A 105 10.41 17.71 6.00
C TYR A 105 9.04 17.54 6.67
N SER A 106 7.96 17.68 5.90
CA SER A 106 6.59 17.44 6.37
C SER A 106 6.41 16.02 6.94
N LEU A 107 6.88 15.00 6.19
CA LEU A 107 6.85 13.60 6.63
C LEU A 107 7.64 13.36 7.93
N ILE A 108 8.85 13.91 8.04
CA ILE A 108 9.68 13.76 9.24
C ILE A 108 9.02 14.45 10.43
N GLN A 109 8.41 15.62 10.24
CA GLN A 109 7.72 16.35 11.31
C GLN A 109 6.52 15.56 11.83
N ILE A 110 5.70 15.01 10.94
CA ILE A 110 4.53 14.21 11.31
C ILE A 110 4.97 12.94 12.06
N ILE A 111 5.98 12.22 11.55
CA ILE A 111 6.51 11.03 12.20
C ILE A 111 7.14 11.37 13.56
N GLY A 112 7.87 12.49 13.66
CA GLY A 112 8.49 12.96 14.88
C GLY A 112 7.48 13.28 15.98
N ALA A 113 6.43 14.03 15.64
CA ALA A 113 5.34 14.34 16.56
C ALA A 113 4.61 13.08 17.05
N ASN A 114 4.30 12.15 16.13
CA ASN A 114 3.69 10.87 16.50
C ASN A 114 4.61 10.04 17.42
N ARG A 115 5.93 10.11 17.23
CA ARG A 115 6.90 9.38 18.05
C ARG A 115 7.05 9.94 19.47
N GLU A 116 6.83 11.24 19.68
CA GLU A 116 6.76 11.82 21.03
C GLU A 116 5.48 11.40 21.75
N VAL A 117 4.33 11.44 21.05
CA VAL A 117 3.06 10.93 21.57
C VAL A 117 3.16 9.44 21.97
N ASP A 118 3.83 8.61 21.17
CA ASP A 118 4.03 7.19 21.49
C ASP A 118 4.92 6.96 22.74
N LYS A 119 5.90 7.83 22.99
CA LYS A 119 6.74 7.74 24.21
C LYS A 119 5.94 8.08 25.46
N ASP A 120 5.13 9.13 25.39
CA ASP A 120 4.29 9.53 26.52
C ASP A 120 3.19 8.49 26.76
N TRP A 121 2.60 7.96 25.69
CA TRP A 121 1.61 6.88 25.77
C TRP A 121 2.19 5.60 26.37
N SER A 122 3.39 5.18 25.94
CA SER A 122 4.05 3.99 26.49
C SER A 122 4.48 4.16 27.94
N ALA A 123 4.91 5.36 28.34
CA ALA A 123 5.20 5.67 29.75
C ALA A 123 3.93 5.61 30.61
N PHE A 124 2.82 6.15 30.10
CA PHE A 124 1.52 6.05 30.76
C PHE A 124 1.04 4.60 30.88
N GLU A 125 1.08 3.81 29.81
CA GLU A 125 0.69 2.39 29.85
C GLU A 125 1.51 1.59 30.86
N SER A 126 2.81 1.84 30.95
CA SER A 126 3.70 1.20 31.93
C SER A 126 3.34 1.59 33.37
N TYR A 127 3.05 2.88 33.59
CA TYR A 127 2.59 3.37 34.90
C TYR A 127 1.25 2.76 35.31
N ALA A 128 0.26 2.78 34.41
CA ALA A 128 -1.08 2.23 34.66
C ALA A 128 -1.02 0.72 34.93
N THR A 129 -0.21 -0.02 34.16
CA THR A 129 -0.02 -1.47 34.35
C THR A 129 0.66 -1.76 35.68
N ASN A 130 1.68 -0.99 36.06
CA ASN A 130 2.35 -1.13 37.36
C ASN A 130 1.38 -0.84 38.52
N HIS A 131 0.59 0.22 38.42
CA HIS A 131 -0.41 0.57 39.43
C HIS A 131 -1.47 -0.53 39.57
N TYR A 132 -1.97 -1.06 38.45
CA TYR A 132 -2.92 -2.16 38.44
C TYR A 132 -2.32 -3.45 39.05
N ALA A 133 -1.09 -3.81 38.66
CA ALA A 133 -0.38 -4.95 39.23
C ALA A 133 -0.20 -4.80 40.76
N ARG A 134 0.17 -3.59 41.23
CA ARG A 134 0.23 -3.28 42.65
C ARG A 134 -1.13 -3.44 43.34
N SER A 135 -2.20 -2.94 42.72
CA SER A 135 -3.55 -3.07 43.28
C SER A 135 -4.00 -4.54 43.40
N LEU A 136 -3.62 -5.40 42.46
CA LEU A 136 -3.88 -6.84 42.55
C LEU A 136 -3.09 -7.47 43.70
N VAL A 137 -1.79 -7.18 43.82
CA VAL A 137 -0.95 -7.71 44.89
C VAL A 137 -1.44 -7.22 46.26
N THR A 138 -1.82 -5.95 46.38
CA THR A 138 -2.39 -5.42 47.62
C THR A 138 -3.73 -6.09 47.92
N ASN A 139 -4.64 -6.24 46.95
CA ASN A 139 -5.92 -6.92 47.17
C ASN A 139 -5.75 -8.40 47.50
N GLN A 140 -4.76 -9.08 46.91
CA GLN A 140 -4.45 -10.46 47.22
C GLN A 140 -3.84 -10.60 48.61
N SER A 141 -2.91 -9.71 48.97
CA SER A 141 -2.35 -9.63 50.34
C SER A 141 -3.42 -9.21 51.36
N LEU A 142 -4.39 -8.38 50.96
CA LEU A 142 -5.53 -7.98 51.77
C LEU A 142 -6.49 -9.16 51.91
N SER A 143 -6.65 -10.02 50.90
CA SER A 143 -7.47 -11.24 50.99
C SER A 143 -6.82 -12.32 51.86
N THR A 144 -5.49 -12.48 51.81
CA THR A 144 -4.78 -13.44 52.68
C THR A 144 -4.68 -12.93 54.10
N SER A 145 -4.39 -11.64 54.30
CA SER A 145 -4.43 -11.02 55.62
C SER A 145 -5.87 -10.85 56.14
N ALA A 146 -6.89 -10.71 55.29
CA ALA A 146 -8.30 -10.78 55.67
C ALA A 146 -8.70 -12.21 56.02
N LEU A 147 -8.20 -13.23 55.34
CA LEU A 147 -8.44 -14.63 55.69
C LEU A 147 -7.73 -15.00 57.01
N GLU A 148 -6.49 -14.56 57.18
CA GLU A 148 -5.68 -14.74 58.39
C GLU A 148 -6.26 -13.93 59.58
N SER A 149 -6.69 -12.69 59.34
CA SER A 149 -7.42 -11.88 60.33
C SER A 149 -8.86 -12.32 60.54
N SER A 150 -9.51 -13.04 59.62
CA SER A 150 -10.80 -13.69 59.87
C SER A 150 -10.64 -14.94 60.75
N LYS A 151 -9.54 -15.67 60.59
CA LYS A 151 -9.11 -16.74 61.50
C LYS A 151 -8.78 -16.18 62.89
N LEU A 152 -8.00 -15.12 62.93
CA LEU A 152 -7.68 -14.38 64.17
C LEU A 152 -8.93 -13.70 64.76
N ARG A 153 -9.87 -13.20 63.96
CA ARG A 153 -11.16 -12.66 64.42
C ARG A 153 -12.11 -13.73 64.91
N GLN A 154 -12.13 -14.95 64.36
CA GLN A 154 -12.85 -16.07 64.96
C GLN A 154 -12.26 -16.44 66.32
N GLU A 155 -10.95 -16.30 66.48
CA GLU A 155 -10.24 -16.54 67.74
C GLU A 155 -10.34 -15.36 68.74
N ILE A 156 -10.63 -14.15 68.25
CA ILE A 156 -10.83 -12.92 69.06
C ILE A 156 -12.32 -12.61 69.31
N GLN A 157 -13.27 -13.06 68.47
CA GLN A 157 -14.72 -12.94 68.68
C GLN A 157 -15.26 -13.86 69.78
N SER A 158 -14.51 -14.89 70.16
CA SER A 158 -14.75 -15.59 71.43
C SER A 158 -14.31 -14.75 72.63
N HIS A 159 -13.61 -13.63 72.42
CA HIS A 159 -12.91 -12.91 73.49
C HIS A 159 -13.27 -11.45 73.72
N LEU A 160 -13.95 -10.73 72.83
CA LEU A 160 -14.21 -9.30 73.08
C LEU A 160 -15.51 -8.80 72.44
N GLU A 161 -16.64 -9.16 73.04
CA GLU A 161 -17.79 -8.25 73.14
C GLU A 161 -17.34 -7.04 73.95
N THR A 162 -16.82 -5.99 73.32
CA THR A 162 -16.91 -4.60 73.81
C THR A 162 -16.17 -3.66 72.85
N THR A 163 -16.86 -2.58 72.50
CA THR A 163 -16.34 -1.33 71.92
C THR A 163 -16.29 -1.28 70.39
N ASN A 164 -17.22 -0.50 69.81
CA ASN A 164 -17.48 -0.38 68.38
C ASN A 164 -17.55 1.11 67.99
N GLN A 165 -16.66 1.57 67.09
CA GLN A 165 -16.71 2.75 66.20
C GLN A 165 -15.36 2.75 65.43
N SER A 166 -15.20 3.03 64.13
CA SER A 166 -16.01 3.71 63.10
C SER A 166 -15.40 3.38 61.71
N SER A 167 -16.23 3.38 60.66
CA SER A 167 -15.90 2.97 59.27
C SER A 167 -15.81 4.15 58.30
N ILE A 168 -14.85 4.09 57.38
CA ILE A 168 -14.58 5.07 56.31
C ILE A 168 -15.49 4.82 55.08
N SER A 169 -15.80 5.92 54.38
CA SER A 169 -16.88 6.16 53.40
C SER A 169 -16.88 5.32 52.11
N HIS A 170 -18.08 4.89 51.71
CA HIS A 170 -18.44 4.07 50.53
C HIS A 170 -18.66 4.90 49.23
N SER A 171 -18.50 6.23 49.27
CA SER A 171 -18.87 7.15 48.18
C SER A 171 -17.88 7.19 47.02
N ASP A 172 -16.59 7.05 47.30
CA ASP A 172 -15.53 7.39 46.34
C ASP A 172 -15.30 6.29 45.30
N ILE A 173 -15.68 5.05 45.64
CA ILE A 173 -15.55 3.88 44.77
C ILE A 173 -16.58 3.90 43.64
N ASN A 174 -17.78 4.43 43.90
CA ASN A 174 -18.85 4.48 42.91
C ASN A 174 -18.54 5.52 41.81
N THR A 175 -17.98 6.67 42.19
CA THR A 175 -17.58 7.73 41.25
C THR A 175 -16.50 7.25 40.27
N ILE A 176 -15.50 6.51 40.77
CA ILE A 176 -14.41 5.97 39.92
C ILE A 176 -14.95 4.92 38.93
N THR A 177 -15.94 4.13 39.36
CA THR A 177 -16.54 3.09 38.52
C THR A 177 -17.35 3.71 37.37
N GLU A 178 -18.06 4.80 37.64
CA GLU A 178 -18.82 5.53 36.62
C GLU A 178 -17.91 6.16 35.55
N GLU A 179 -16.80 6.78 35.95
CA GLU A 179 -15.83 7.34 35.00
C GLU A 179 -15.21 6.25 34.10
N MET A 180 -14.89 5.08 34.66
CA MET A 180 -14.28 3.97 33.92
C MET A 180 -15.23 3.39 32.85
N THR A 181 -16.54 3.39 33.11
CA THR A 181 -17.55 2.94 32.12
C THR A 181 -17.74 3.93 30.98
N SER A 182 -17.62 5.24 31.26
CA SER A 182 -17.72 6.30 30.26
C SER A 182 -16.55 6.26 29.26
N VAL A 183 -15.32 6.10 29.76
CA VAL A 183 -14.11 6.00 28.92
C VAL A 183 -14.17 4.78 28.00
N ARG A 184 -14.66 3.64 28.50
CA ARG A 184 -14.79 2.41 27.69
C ARG A 184 -15.74 2.59 26.50
N LYS A 185 -16.80 3.38 26.67
CA LYS A 185 -17.76 3.66 25.60
C LYS A 185 -17.16 4.52 24.50
N ALA A 186 -16.43 5.58 24.87
CA ALA A 186 -15.76 6.45 23.90
C ALA A 186 -14.71 5.72 23.04
N VAL A 187 -13.98 4.77 23.64
CA VAL A 187 -12.98 3.96 22.91
C VAL A 187 -13.64 3.03 21.88
N LEU A 188 -14.82 2.48 22.19
CA LEU A 188 -15.54 1.62 21.24
C LEU A 188 -16.09 2.40 20.04
N ASP A 189 -16.56 3.63 20.26
CA ASP A 189 -17.08 4.49 19.19
C ASP A 189 -15.96 4.90 18.20
N LEU A 190 -14.76 5.20 18.70
CA LEU A 190 -13.59 5.49 17.85
C LEU A 190 -13.15 4.28 17.01
N ARG A 191 -13.31 3.07 17.55
CA ARG A 191 -12.97 1.83 16.83
C ARG A 191 -13.92 1.59 15.65
N ASN A 192 -15.22 1.82 15.84
CA ASN A 192 -16.20 1.69 14.75
C ASN A 192 -15.96 2.71 13.64
N TYR A 193 -15.61 3.94 13.98
CA TYR A 193 -15.31 4.97 12.99
C TYR A 193 -14.06 4.62 12.13
N SER A 194 -13.07 3.96 12.71
CA SER A 194 -11.87 3.51 11.99
C SER A 194 -12.17 2.41 10.97
N GLU A 195 -13.10 1.50 11.28
CA GLU A 195 -13.50 0.41 10.38
C GLU A 195 -14.31 0.92 9.18
N GLU A 196 -15.18 1.92 9.35
CA GLU A 196 -15.94 2.53 8.25
C GLU A 196 -15.04 3.24 7.23
N VAL A 197 -13.99 3.93 7.70
CA VAL A 197 -13.00 4.59 6.82
C VAL A 197 -12.20 3.57 6.00
N LYS A 198 -11.89 2.41 6.57
CA LYS A 198 -11.20 1.32 5.87
C LYS A 198 -12.07 0.64 4.81
N LEU A 199 -13.39 0.54 5.04
CA LEU A 199 -14.30 -0.06 4.06
C LEU A 199 -14.50 0.86 2.84
N ASN A 200 -14.61 2.17 3.05
CA ASN A 200 -14.79 3.14 1.97
C ASN A 200 -13.57 3.31 1.06
N SER A 201 -12.35 2.95 1.51
CA SER A 201 -11.16 3.01 0.64
C SER A 201 -11.00 1.81 -0.29
N LYS A 202 -11.76 0.72 -0.09
CA LYS A 202 -11.65 -0.53 -0.86
C LYS A 202 -12.57 -0.62 -2.09
N ILE A 203 -13.41 0.38 -2.34
CA ILE A 203 -14.43 0.37 -3.41
C ILE A 203 -13.91 1.04 -4.72
N VAL A 204 -12.68 1.55 -4.73
CA VAL A 204 -12.07 2.18 -5.90
C VAL A 204 -10.84 1.37 -6.35
N CYS A 205 -11.09 0.25 -7.04
CA CYS A 205 -10.24 -0.42 -8.02
C CYS A 205 -11.01 -1.60 -8.62
#